data_AF-A0A6N3F3B2-F1
#
_entry.id   AF-A0A6N3F3B2-F1
#
_cell.length_a   1.000
_cell.length_b   1.000
_cell.length_c   1.000
_cell.angle_alpha   90.00
_cell.angle_beta   90.00
_cell.angle_gamma   90.00
#
_symmetry.space_group_name_H-M   'P 1'
#
loop_
_entity.id
_entity.type
_entity.pdbx_description
1 polymer ?
#
loop_
_entity_poly.entity_id
_entity_poly.type
_entity_poly.pdbx_seq_one_letter_code
_entity_poly.pdbx_strand_id
1 'polypeptide(L)'
;MVKKEYICIVCPNSCRLEVTDDHGRLTVEGAGCKLGTAHGEKEYKNPERMLTTTVNIEGGTHRRLPVISACELPRDKMEDCLKVLYSRTLKAPVACGQVIEQNICGTGVDIVASRSMKERG
;
A
#
# COMPACT_ATOMS: atom_id res chain seq x y z
N MET A 1 22.45 -8.00 -18.57
CA MET A 1 21.75 -8.93 -17.67
C MET A 1 21.89 -8.46 -16.22
N VAL A 2 20.77 -8.16 -15.55
CA VAL A 2 20.72 -7.78 -14.13
C VAL A 2 20.02 -8.89 -13.36
N LYS A 3 20.54 -9.23 -12.17
CA LYS A 3 19.92 -10.23 -11.29
C LYS A 3 19.57 -9.61 -9.94
N LYS A 4 18.40 -9.95 -9.41
CA LYS A 4 17.94 -9.55 -8.07
C LYS A 4 17.24 -10.70 -7.36
N GLU A 5 17.43 -10.76 -6.05
CA GLU A 5 16.77 -11.74 -5.19
C GLU A 5 15.57 -11.13 -4.46
N TYR A 6 14.50 -11.91 -4.31
CA TYR A 6 13.30 -11.54 -3.58
C TYR A 6 12.79 -12.70 -2.72
N ILE A 7 12.00 -12.39 -1.70
CA ILE A 7 11.21 -13.37 -0.98
C ILE A 7 9.75 -13.22 -1.41
N CYS A 8 9.14 -14.30 -1.88
CA CYS A 8 7.73 -14.30 -2.20
C CYS A 8 6.89 -14.14 -0.93
N ILE A 9 6.20 -13.01 -0.78
CA ILE A 9 5.36 -12.72 0.40
C ILE A 9 3.88 -13.11 0.22
N VAL A 10 3.52 -13.74 -0.90
CA VAL A 10 2.12 -14.05 -1.25
C VAL A 10 1.51 -15.13 -0.35
N CYS A 11 2.33 -16.05 0.18
CA CYS A 11 1.87 -17.16 1.02
C CYS A 11 2.95 -17.54 2.04
N PRO A 12 2.63 -18.34 3.08
CA PRO A 12 3.57 -18.61 4.17
C PRO A 12 4.80 -19.42 3.76
N ASN A 13 4.80 -20.08 2.59
CA ASN A 13 5.94 -20.86 2.11
C ASN A 13 7.19 -20.02 1.85
N SER A 14 7.04 -18.71 1.61
CA SER A 14 8.17 -17.76 1.54
C SER A 14 9.28 -18.17 0.58
N CYS A 15 8.93 -18.60 -0.64
CA CYS A 15 9.91 -19.04 -1.64
C CYS A 15 10.96 -17.95 -1.91
N ARG A 16 12.24 -18.36 -2.02
CA ARG A 16 13.32 -17.49 -2.49
C ARG A 16 13.26 -17.41 -4.00
N LEU A 17 13.16 -16.20 -4.53
CA LEU A 17 13.03 -15.94 -5.97
C LEU A 17 14.31 -15.27 -6.48
N GLU A 18 14.81 -15.72 -7.61
CA GLU A 18 15.81 -14.99 -8.38
C GLU A 18 15.14 -14.45 -9.64
N VAL A 19 15.16 -13.13 -9.82
CA VAL A 19 14.63 -12.46 -11.02
C VAL A 19 15.80 -11.99 -11.85
N THR A 20 15.89 -12.49 -13.08
CA THR A 20 16.88 -12.07 -14.08
C THR A 20 16.20 -11.22 -15.14
N ASP A 21 16.77 -10.05 -15.40
CA ASP A 21 16.38 -9.14 -16.47
C ASP A 21 17.45 -9.12 -17.57
N ASP A 22 17.07 -9.65 -18.73
CA ASP A 22 17.86 -9.60 -19.95
C ASP A 22 17.19 -8.69 -20.98
N HIS A 23 17.56 -7.40 -20.93
CA HIS A 23 17.07 -6.37 -21.85
C HIS A 23 15.52 -6.29 -21.92
N GLY A 24 14.85 -6.41 -20.77
CA GLY A 24 13.40 -6.34 -20.64
C GLY A 24 12.71 -7.70 -20.65
N ARG A 25 13.43 -8.77 -20.98
CA ARG A 25 12.93 -10.14 -20.82
C ARG A 25 13.21 -10.61 -19.39
N LEU A 26 12.15 -10.68 -18.58
CA LEU A 26 12.24 -11.19 -17.21
C LEU A 26 12.14 -12.72 -17.18
N THR A 27 12.96 -13.34 -16.34
CA THR A 27 12.86 -14.75 -15.95
C THR A 27 12.85 -14.82 -14.43
N VAL A 28 11.90 -15.57 -13.85
CA VAL A 28 11.80 -15.77 -12.40
C VAL A 28 12.02 -17.23 -12.06
N GLU A 29 13.04 -17.50 -11.27
CA GLU A 29 13.39 -18.84 -10.78
C GLU A 29 13.12 -18.96 -9.27
N GLY A 30 12.99 -20.20 -8.78
CA GLY A 30 12.74 -20.49 -7.36
C GLY A 30 11.28 -20.36 -6.90
N ALA A 31 10.37 -19.97 -7.80
CA ALA A 31 8.93 -19.94 -7.51
C ALA A 31 8.33 -21.36 -7.44
N GLY A 32 7.71 -21.71 -6.30
CA GLY A 32 6.98 -22.97 -6.14
C GLY A 32 5.59 -22.99 -6.80
N CYS A 33 5.11 -21.87 -7.32
CA CYS A 33 3.81 -21.74 -7.97
C CYS A 33 3.73 -20.51 -8.89
N LYS A 34 2.68 -20.43 -9.71
CA LYS A 34 2.46 -19.31 -10.65
C LYS A 34 2.30 -17.95 -9.96
N LEU A 35 1.74 -17.92 -8.76
CA LEU A 35 1.60 -16.70 -7.97
C LEU A 35 2.98 -16.15 -7.55
N GLY A 36 3.94 -17.03 -7.25
CA GLY A 36 5.30 -16.64 -6.93
C GLY A 36 6.03 -16.02 -8.12
N THR A 37 5.88 -16.61 -9.31
CA THR A 37 6.40 -16.05 -10.57
C THR A 37 5.85 -14.65 -10.81
N ALA A 38 4.52 -14.50 -10.77
CA ALA A 38 3.85 -13.21 -10.97
C ALA A 38 4.28 -12.16 -9.93
N HIS A 39 4.45 -12.58 -8.67
CA HIS A 39 4.94 -11.70 -7.61
C HIS A 39 6.36 -11.21 -7.88
N GLY A 40 7.30 -12.10 -8.24
CA GLY A 40 8.67 -11.72 -8.56
C GLY A 40 8.76 -10.73 -9.73
N GLU A 41 7.98 -10.96 -10.79
CA GLU A 41 7.90 -10.03 -11.92
C GLU A 41 7.35 -8.65 -11.51
N LYS A 42 6.23 -8.63 -10.74
CA LYS A 42 5.62 -7.38 -10.26
C LYS A 42 6.55 -6.62 -9.34
N GLU A 43 7.16 -7.31 -8.37
CA GLU A 43 8.07 -6.71 -7.39
C GLU A 43 9.33 -6.11 -8.04
N TYR A 44 9.81 -6.72 -9.13
CA TYR A 44 10.93 -6.17 -9.89
C TYR A 44 10.55 -4.94 -10.72
N LYS A 45 9.39 -4.97 -11.41
CA LYS A 45 8.96 -3.90 -12.31
C LYS A 45 8.38 -2.69 -11.59
N ASN A 46 7.43 -2.91 -10.71
CA ASN A 46 6.68 -1.89 -9.99
C ASN A 46 6.24 -2.42 -8.61
N PRO A 47 7.10 -2.37 -7.58
CA PRO A 47 6.73 -2.83 -6.26
C PRO A 47 5.61 -1.94 -5.70
N GLU A 48 4.49 -2.57 -5.34
CA GLU A 48 3.30 -1.89 -4.81
C GLU A 48 2.97 -2.41 -3.42
N ARG A 49 2.39 -1.57 -2.56
CA ARG A 49 2.03 -1.92 -1.18
C ARG A 49 0.74 -1.23 -0.77
N MET A 50 -0.06 -1.86 0.09
CA MET A 50 -1.16 -1.17 0.79
C MET A 50 -0.58 -0.10 1.72
N LEU A 51 -1.11 1.13 1.64
CA LEU A 51 -0.77 2.18 2.58
C LEU A 51 -1.76 2.13 3.74
N THR A 52 -1.24 1.85 4.94
CA THR A 52 -1.97 1.94 6.19
C THR A 52 -1.29 2.96 7.09
N THR A 53 -2.06 3.90 7.63
CA THR A 53 -1.53 4.92 8.53
C THR A 53 -2.64 5.52 9.39
N THR A 54 -2.35 6.59 10.12
CA THR A 54 -3.36 7.36 10.83
C THR A 54 -3.28 8.83 10.46
N VAL A 55 -4.42 9.51 10.49
CA VAL A 55 -4.54 10.98 10.33
C VAL A 55 -5.04 11.62 11.61
N ASN A 56 -4.78 12.91 11.79
CA ASN A 56 -5.32 13.65 12.92
C ASN A 56 -6.84 13.80 12.79
N ILE A 57 -7.55 13.71 13.91
CA ILE A 57 -8.99 13.97 13.95
C ILE A 57 -9.36 14.74 15.22
N GLU A 58 -10.12 15.81 15.03
CA GLU A 58 -10.67 16.66 16.09
C GLU A 58 -12.07 16.20 16.48
N GLY A 59 -12.40 16.39 17.75
CA GLY A 59 -13.72 16.05 18.28
C GLY A 59 -14.02 14.55 18.29
N GLY A 60 -13.10 13.66 17.90
CA GLY A 60 -13.30 12.21 17.91
C GLY A 60 -13.11 11.58 19.28
N THR A 61 -13.70 10.39 19.47
CA THR A 61 -13.44 9.55 20.66
C THR A 61 -11.96 9.18 20.82
N HIS A 62 -11.20 9.16 19.72
CA HIS A 62 -9.74 9.07 19.71
C HIS A 62 -9.13 10.27 18.98
N ARG A 63 -7.86 10.59 19.28
CA ARG A 63 -7.13 11.72 18.64
C ARG A 63 -6.63 11.41 17.22
N ARG A 64 -6.71 10.15 16.79
CA ARG A 64 -6.23 9.67 15.50
C ARG A 64 -7.26 8.75 14.87
N LEU A 65 -7.48 8.88 13.57
CA LEU A 65 -8.31 7.98 12.77
C LEU A 65 -7.39 7.12 11.91
N PRO A 66 -7.46 5.77 12.01
CA PRO A 66 -6.76 4.91 11.06
C PRO A 66 -7.40 5.00 9.67
N VAL A 67 -6.54 5.09 8.66
CA VAL A 67 -6.90 5.14 7.25
C VAL A 67 -6.10 4.10 6.47
N ILE A 68 -6.66 3.66 5.36
CA ILE A 68 -6.08 2.67 4.45
C ILE A 68 -6.32 3.09 3.01
N SER A 69 -5.37 2.82 2.12
CA SER A 69 -5.60 2.97 0.68
C SER A 69 -6.64 1.96 0.18
N ALA A 70 -7.44 2.33 -0.81
CA ALA A 70 -8.45 1.42 -1.37
C ALA A 70 -7.80 0.21 -2.09
N CYS A 71 -6.62 0.43 -2.68
CA CYS A 71 -5.81 -0.57 -3.37
C CYS A 71 -4.30 -0.35 -3.06
N GLU A 72 -3.44 -1.21 -3.60
CA GLU A 72 -1.99 -1.05 -3.47
C GLU A 72 -1.51 0.22 -4.20
N LEU A 73 -0.52 0.88 -3.61
CA LEU A 73 0.14 2.08 -4.14
C LEU A 73 1.59 1.75 -4.54
N PRO A 74 2.13 2.38 -5.59
CA PRO A 74 3.55 2.28 -5.92
C PRO A 74 4.44 2.65 -4.72
N ARG A 75 5.47 1.85 -4.45
CA ARG A 75 6.35 2.01 -3.28
C ARG A 75 7.06 3.36 -3.28
N ASP A 76 7.42 3.87 -4.45
CA ASP A 76 8.08 5.17 -4.63
C ASP A 76 7.17 6.36 -4.30
N LYS A 77 5.85 6.18 -4.30
CA LYS A 77 4.86 7.22 -3.94
C LYS A 77 4.49 7.25 -2.46
N MET A 78 4.92 6.26 -1.68
CA MET A 78 4.49 6.09 -0.29
C MET A 78 4.83 7.30 0.58
N GLU A 79 6.04 7.87 0.43
CA GLU A 79 6.47 9.01 1.24
C GLU A 79 5.64 10.27 0.94
N ASP A 80 5.36 10.53 -0.33
CA ASP A 80 4.53 11.66 -0.75
C ASP A 80 3.10 11.54 -0.25
N CYS A 81 2.52 10.34 -0.34
CA CYS A 81 1.18 10.05 0.19
C CYS A 81 1.12 10.29 1.71
N LEU A 82 2.14 9.84 2.45
CA LEU A 82 2.23 10.05 3.90
C LEU A 82 2.31 11.53 4.26
N LYS A 83 3.12 12.32 3.53
CA LYS A 83 3.22 13.78 3.76
C LYS A 83 1.86 14.47 3.61
N VAL A 84 1.10 14.14 2.56
CA VAL A 84 -0.26 14.67 2.37
C VAL A 84 -1.14 14.29 3.55
N LEU A 85 -1.20 13.02 3.91
CA LEU A 85 -2.07 12.53 4.99
C LEU A 85 -1.71 13.10 6.37
N TYR A 86 -0.42 13.29 6.67
CA TYR A 86 0.03 13.87 7.95
C TYR A 86 -0.25 15.37 8.07
N SER A 87 -0.47 16.06 6.95
CA SER A 87 -0.91 17.46 6.93
C SER A 87 -2.43 17.61 7.15
N ARG A 88 -3.20 16.52 7.05
CA ARG A 88 -4.66 16.55 7.20
C ARG A 88 -5.08 16.46 8.67
N THR A 89 -6.07 17.26 9.01
CA THR A 89 -6.85 17.15 10.24
C THR A 89 -8.32 17.03 9.88
N LEU A 90 -8.93 15.91 10.27
CA LEU A 90 -10.35 15.64 10.07
C LEU A 90 -11.17 16.08 11.28
N LYS A 91 -12.50 16.09 11.14
CA LYS A 91 -13.43 16.30 12.25
C LYS A 91 -14.34 15.09 12.35
N ALA A 92 -14.59 14.62 13.58
CA ALA A 92 -15.64 13.64 13.82
C ALA A 92 -17.03 14.26 13.57
N PRO A 93 -18.05 13.46 13.21
CA PRO A 93 -18.00 12.01 13.00
C PRO A 93 -17.45 11.62 11.61
N VAL A 94 -16.85 10.44 11.53
CA VAL A 94 -16.38 9.82 10.28
C VAL A 94 -16.90 8.38 10.21
N ALA A 95 -17.39 7.95 9.06
CA ALA A 95 -17.85 6.57 8.86
C ALA A 95 -16.73 5.66 8.32
N CYS A 96 -16.78 4.37 8.65
CA CYS A 96 -15.94 3.36 8.00
C CYS A 96 -16.18 3.37 6.48
N GLY A 97 -15.11 3.28 5.68
CA GLY A 97 -15.16 3.35 4.23
C GLY A 97 -15.31 4.76 3.67
N GLN A 98 -15.48 5.78 4.50
CA GLN A 98 -15.54 7.16 4.04
C GLN A 98 -14.21 7.55 3.38
N VAL A 99 -14.29 8.12 2.18
CA VAL A 99 -13.13 8.64 1.46
C VAL A 99 -12.61 9.89 2.16
N ILE A 100 -11.33 9.83 2.52
CA ILE A 100 -10.57 10.89 3.22
C ILE A 100 -9.79 11.74 2.23
N GLU A 101 -9.20 11.10 1.22
CA GLU A 101 -8.49 11.77 0.13
C GLU A 101 -8.74 10.99 -1.17
N GLN A 102 -9.21 11.68 -2.19
CA GLN A 102 -9.45 11.08 -3.51
C GLN A 102 -8.19 11.15 -4.36
N ASN A 103 -7.89 10.09 -5.12
CA ASN A 103 -6.78 10.06 -6.08
C ASN A 103 -5.45 10.58 -5.46
N ILE A 104 -5.02 9.97 -4.35
CA ILE A 104 -3.87 10.42 -3.56
C ILE A 104 -2.63 10.52 -4.46
N CYS A 105 -1.99 11.69 -4.47
CA CYS A 105 -0.78 11.96 -5.25
C CYS A 105 -0.89 11.60 -6.75
N GLY A 106 -2.10 11.64 -7.32
CA GLY A 106 -2.34 11.34 -8.74
C GLY A 106 -2.23 9.85 -9.11
N THR A 107 -2.34 8.96 -8.13
CA THR A 107 -2.14 7.50 -8.32
C THR A 107 -3.38 6.76 -8.83
N GLY A 108 -4.54 7.42 -8.86
CA GLY A 108 -5.85 6.82 -9.13
C GLY A 108 -6.44 6.05 -7.96
N VAL A 109 -5.81 6.09 -6.78
CA VAL A 109 -6.23 5.35 -5.58
C VAL A 109 -6.73 6.31 -4.50
N ASP A 110 -7.84 5.96 -3.87
CA ASP A 110 -8.40 6.74 -2.76
C ASP A 110 -7.83 6.26 -1.41
N ILE A 111 -7.82 7.16 -0.43
CA ILE A 111 -7.58 6.83 0.98
C ILE A 111 -8.93 6.84 1.71
N VAL A 112 -9.24 5.77 2.42
CA VAL A 112 -10.50 5.58 3.14
C VAL A 112 -10.29 5.36 4.63
N ALA A 113 -11.27 5.72 5.45
CA ALA A 113 -11.27 5.41 6.87
C ALA A 113 -11.47 3.89 7.09
N SER A 114 -10.60 3.25 7.88
CA SER A 114 -10.72 1.80 8.15
C SER A 114 -11.67 1.47 9.31
N ARG A 115 -12.20 2.48 10.00
CA ARG A 115 -13.24 2.35 11.03
C ARG A 115 -14.04 3.64 11.16
N SER A 116 -15.23 3.55 11.75
CA SER A 116 -15.99 4.73 12.14
C SER A 116 -15.37 5.41 13.38
N MET A 117 -15.41 6.74 13.40
CA MET A 117 -15.09 7.60 14.53
C MET A 117 -16.33 8.40 14.92
N LYS A 118 -16.79 8.24 16.16
CA LYS A 118 -17.89 9.06 16.71
C LYS A 118 -17.32 10.34 17.30
N GLU A 119 -18.17 11.35 17.43
CA GLU A 119 -17.86 12.52 18.24
C GLU A 119 -17.63 12.11 19.70
N ARG A 120 -16.76 12.85 20.38
CA ARG A 120 -16.52 12.74 21.81
C ARG A 120 -17.70 13.39 22.53
N GLY A 121 -18.45 12.57 23.27
CA GLY A 121 -19.44 13.04 24.24
C GLY A 121 -18.79 13.65 25.48
#